data_AF-A0A8X6V9F1-F1
#
_entry.id   AF-A0A8X6V9F1-F1
#
_cell.length_a   1.000
_cell.length_b   1.000
_cell.length_c   1.000
_cell.angle_alpha   90.00
_cell.angle_beta   90.00
_cell.angle_gamma   90.00
#
_symmetry.space_group_name_H-M   'P 1'
#
loop_
_entity.id
_entity.type
_entity.pdbx_description
1 polymer ?
#
loop_
_entity_poly.entity_id
_entity_poly.type
_entity_poly.pdbx_seq_one_letter_code
_entity_poly.pdbx_strand_id
1 'polypeptide(L)'
;MAKFSYLPENKRYKIIHLKEEGYSMRQIAAKVPCGLSTIVRTLKRFSETNFIADRGRSGRPRKTSLREDRTVRGRLLEIGLRGCKARPKSLLTEFERKRQLTWAREHSLWTIKYLEKVIFSDESQFCISGNQSSAYVKRHTHEEFSP
;
A
#
# COMPACT_ATOMS: atom_id res chain seq x y z
N MET A 1 2.22 19.59 20.65
CA MET A 1 2.77 18.21 20.64
C MET A 1 1.77 17.28 19.97
N ALA A 2 2.22 16.46 19.01
CA ALA A 2 1.34 15.51 18.33
C ALA A 2 0.76 14.48 19.33
N LYS A 3 -0.56 14.40 19.40
CA LYS A 3 -1.26 13.36 20.16
C LYS A 3 -1.25 12.08 19.31
N PHE A 4 -0.28 11.19 19.55
CA PHE A 4 -0.31 9.85 18.96
C PHE A 4 -1.47 9.06 19.57
N SER A 5 -2.24 8.35 18.73
CA SER A 5 -3.32 7.46 19.15
C SER A 5 -2.84 6.17 19.85
N TYR A 6 -1.53 5.96 19.90
CA TYR A 6 -0.87 4.82 20.54
C TYR A 6 0.39 5.29 21.29
N LEU A 7 0.84 4.48 22.25
CA LEU A 7 2.07 4.74 23.00
C LEU A 7 3.28 4.17 22.22
N PRO A 8 4.21 5.01 21.73
CA PRO A 8 5.38 4.52 21.01
C PRO A 8 6.25 3.62 21.88
N GLU A 9 6.97 2.72 21.23
CA GLU A 9 7.69 1.62 21.87
C GLU A 9 8.78 2.09 22.83
N ASN A 10 9.53 3.14 22.47
CA ASN A 10 10.50 3.79 23.34
C ASN A 10 9.92 4.22 24.70
N LYS A 11 8.68 4.73 24.73
CA LYS A 11 8.01 5.10 25.98
C LYS A 11 7.59 3.88 26.78
N ARG A 12 7.18 2.79 26.12
CA ARG A 12 6.85 1.51 26.79
C ARG A 12 8.07 0.90 27.48
N TYR A 13 9.21 0.83 26.79
CA TYR A 13 10.48 0.40 27.36
C TYR A 13 10.84 1.22 28.60
N LYS A 14 10.76 2.55 28.50
CA LYS A 14 11.07 3.44 29.62
C LYS A 14 10.15 3.24 30.83
N ILE A 15 8.87 2.96 30.61
CA ILE A 15 7.91 2.68 31.70
C ILE A 15 8.26 1.36 32.41
N ILE A 16 8.57 0.31 31.66
CA ILE A 16 8.90 -1.01 32.22
C ILE A 16 10.20 -0.93 33.02
N HIS A 17 11.24 -0.33 32.45
CA HIS A 17 12.54 -0.18 33.10
C HIS A 17 12.44 0.61 34.41
N LEU A 18 11.75 1.76 34.40
CA LEU A 18 11.53 2.55 35.63
C LEU A 18 10.72 1.77 36.68
N LYS A 19 9.86 0.84 36.27
CA LYS A 19 9.13 0.00 37.21
C LYS A 19 10.04 -1.07 37.84
N GLU A 20 10.96 -1.64 37.08
CA GLU A 20 12.00 -2.58 37.56
C GLU A 20 12.95 -1.90 38.55
N GLU A 21 13.30 -0.62 38.33
CA GLU A 21 14.07 0.21 39.28
C GLU A 21 13.30 0.57 40.57
N GLY A 22 12.04 0.15 40.71
CA GLY A 22 11.26 0.32 41.94
C GLY A 22 10.47 1.63 42.04
N TYR A 23 10.43 2.46 40.99
CA TYR A 23 9.63 3.69 41.03
C TYR A 23 8.13 3.40 41.15
N SER A 24 7.44 4.25 41.93
CA SER A 24 5.98 4.24 41.99
C SER A 24 5.36 4.73 40.68
N MET A 25 4.12 4.32 40.39
CA MET A 25 3.44 4.69 39.15
C MET A 25 3.29 6.21 38.98
N ARG A 26 3.12 6.96 40.07
CA ARG A 26 3.07 8.44 40.06
C ARG A 26 4.41 9.06 39.69
N GLN A 27 5.52 8.51 40.21
CA GLN A 27 6.88 8.96 39.84
C GLN A 27 7.20 8.64 38.37
N ILE A 28 6.75 7.50 37.86
CA ILE A 28 6.90 7.14 36.44
C ILE A 28 6.15 8.15 35.56
N ALA A 29 4.93 8.55 35.94
CA ALA A 29 4.13 9.55 35.21
C ALA A 29 4.79 10.93 35.17
N ALA A 30 5.56 11.31 36.20
CA ALA A 30 6.34 12.54 36.20
C ALA A 30 7.55 12.46 35.23
N LYS A 31 8.16 11.28 35.08
CA LYS A 31 9.35 11.06 34.23
C LYS A 31 9.04 10.76 32.76
N VAL A 32 7.89 10.14 32.49
CA VAL A 32 7.42 9.80 31.15
C VAL A 32 6.11 10.53 30.94
N PRO A 33 6.02 11.51 30.01
CA PRO A 33 4.83 12.32 29.80
C PRO A 33 3.70 11.47 29.19
N CYS A 34 3.01 10.75 30.05
CA CYS A 34 1.96 9.76 29.79
C CYS A 34 1.00 9.73 30.98
N GLY A 35 -0.30 9.52 30.71
CA GLY A 35 -1.29 9.39 31.78
C GLY A 35 -1.05 8.15 32.65
N LEU A 36 -1.46 8.23 33.92
CA LEU A 36 -1.32 7.13 34.89
C LEU A 36 -2.03 5.85 34.41
N SER A 37 -3.20 5.99 33.79
CA SER A 37 -3.96 4.85 33.22
C SER A 37 -3.18 4.14 32.11
N THR A 38 -2.44 4.88 31.28
CA THR A 38 -1.57 4.31 30.26
C THR A 38 -0.46 3.49 30.89
N ILE A 39 0.20 4.01 31.93
CA ILE A 39 1.26 3.31 32.66
C ILE A 39 0.73 2.00 33.26
N VAL A 40 -0.42 2.06 33.94
CA VAL A 40 -1.07 0.88 34.53
C VAL A 40 -1.38 -0.17 33.46
N ARG A 41 -1.99 0.23 32.34
CA ARG A 41 -2.33 -0.68 31.23
C ARG A 41 -1.08 -1.29 30.60
N THR A 42 -0.01 -0.51 30.42
CA THR A 42 1.26 -1.00 29.87
C THR A 42 1.91 -2.03 30.79
N LEU A 43 2.00 -1.74 32.09
CA LEU A 43 2.59 -2.67 33.07
C LEU A 43 1.76 -3.95 33.22
N LYS A 44 0.42 -3.84 33.29
CA LYS A 44 -0.47 -5.00 33.35
C LYS A 44 -0.33 -5.89 32.11
N ARG A 45 -0.34 -5.28 30.93
CA ARG A 45 -0.12 -6.03 29.67
C ARG A 45 1.25 -6.71 29.65
N PHE A 46 2.29 -6.03 30.14
CA PHE A 46 3.64 -6.59 30.19
C PHE A 46 3.71 -7.77 31.17
N SER A 47 3.13 -7.66 32.37
CA SER A 47 3.12 -8.79 33.34
C SER A 47 2.37 -10.02 32.82
N GLU A 48 1.33 -9.83 32.00
CA GLU A 48 0.55 -10.93 31.43
C GLU A 48 1.25 -11.60 30.23
N THR A 49 2.12 -10.88 29.52
CA THR A 49 2.54 -11.30 28.17
C THR A 49 4.03 -11.24 27.90
N ASN A 50 4.80 -10.51 28.71
CA ASN A 50 6.22 -10.20 28.52
C ASN A 50 6.59 -9.62 27.14
N PHE A 51 5.61 -9.16 26.35
CA PHE A 51 5.83 -8.55 25.04
C PHE A 51 5.61 -7.05 25.07
N ILE A 52 6.60 -6.29 24.59
CA ILE A 52 6.59 -4.83 24.56
C ILE A 52 5.95 -4.31 23.27
N ALA A 53 6.25 -4.96 22.13
CA ALA A 53 5.75 -4.61 20.81
C ALA A 53 4.21 -4.70 20.70
N ASP A 54 3.62 -4.01 19.74
CA ASP A 54 2.20 -4.17 19.44
C ASP A 54 1.92 -5.54 18.82
N ARG A 55 0.86 -6.20 19.28
CA ARG A 55 0.39 -7.42 18.63
C ARG A 55 -0.29 -7.07 17.33
N GLY A 56 -0.06 -7.92 16.32
CA GLY A 56 -0.87 -7.91 15.12
C GLY A 56 -2.35 -7.96 15.52
N ARG A 57 -3.12 -6.98 15.05
CA ARG A 57 -4.57 -7.01 15.22
C ARG A 57 -5.10 -8.16 14.37
N SER A 58 -6.12 -8.88 14.86
CA SER A 58 -6.80 -9.95 14.11
C SER A 58 -7.36 -9.48 12.76
N GLY A 59 -7.51 -8.16 12.58
CA GLY A 59 -8.06 -7.57 11.37
C GLY A 59 -9.53 -7.89 11.22
N ARG A 60 -10.07 -7.60 10.05
CA ARG A 60 -11.45 -7.99 9.71
C ARG A 60 -11.48 -9.50 9.45
N PRO A 61 -12.39 -10.27 10.08
CA PRO A 61 -12.52 -11.68 9.77
C PRO A 61 -12.88 -11.89 8.29
N ARG A 62 -12.44 -13.02 7.73
CA ARG A 62 -12.80 -13.38 6.35
C ARG A 62 -14.30 -13.59 6.24
N LYS A 63 -14.88 -13.10 5.14
CA LYS A 63 -16.29 -13.37 4.81
C LYS A 63 -16.47 -14.74 4.15
N THR A 64 -15.44 -15.20 3.43
CA THR A 64 -15.46 -16.47 2.69
C THR A 64 -14.52 -17.50 3.32
N SER A 65 -14.85 -18.76 3.12
CA SER A 65 -13.99 -19.89 3.45
C SER A 65 -12.98 -20.19 2.33
N LEU A 66 -11.90 -20.90 2.65
CA LEU A 66 -10.91 -21.34 1.64
C LEU A 66 -11.55 -22.20 0.54
N ARG A 67 -12.59 -22.97 0.89
CA ARG A 67 -13.33 -23.81 -0.06
C ARG A 67 -14.14 -22.97 -1.02
N GLU A 68 -14.86 -21.97 -0.52
CA GLU A 68 -15.61 -21.02 -1.35
C GLU A 68 -14.69 -20.26 -2.29
N ASP A 69 -13.54 -19.76 -1.81
CA ASP A 69 -12.55 -19.07 -2.65
C ASP A 69 -12.03 -19.98 -3.78
N ARG A 70 -11.87 -21.28 -3.50
CA ARG A 70 -11.47 -22.27 -4.52
C ARG A 70 -12.56 -22.45 -5.57
N THR A 71 -13.81 -22.57 -5.15
CA THR A 71 -14.96 -22.67 -6.07
C THR A 71 -15.10 -21.42 -6.92
N VAL A 72 -15.05 -20.22 -6.33
CA VAL A 72 -15.11 -18.94 -7.07
C VAL A 72 -13.98 -18.85 -8.09
N ARG A 73 -12.75 -19.19 -7.69
CA ARG A 73 -11.60 -19.20 -8.62
C ARG A 73 -11.78 -20.19 -9.77
N GLY A 74 -12.29 -21.40 -9.48
CA GLY A 74 -12.58 -22.42 -10.49
C GLY A 74 -13.61 -21.94 -11.51
N ARG A 75 -14.75 -21.42 -11.03
CA ARG A 75 -15.80 -20.86 -11.89
C ARG A 75 -15.32 -19.71 -12.77
N LEU A 76 -14.51 -18.80 -12.23
CA LEU A 76 -13.90 -17.73 -13.02
C LEU A 76 -12.98 -18.27 -14.12
N LEU A 77 -12.21 -19.32 -13.84
CA LEU A 77 -11.34 -19.95 -14.83
C LEU A 77 -12.13 -20.72 -15.90
N GLU A 78 -13.24 -21.38 -15.54
CA GLU A 78 -14.14 -22.06 -16.47
C GLU A 78 -14.68 -21.09 -17.54
N ILE A 79 -15.07 -19.88 -17.13
CA ILE A 79 -15.50 -18.83 -18.07
C ILE A 79 -14.32 -18.08 -18.72
N GLY A 80 -13.07 -18.50 -18.49
CA GLY A 80 -11.89 -17.92 -19.14
C GLY A 80 -11.33 -16.64 -18.50
N LEU A 81 -11.84 -16.22 -17.34
CA LEU A 81 -11.33 -15.07 -16.60
C LEU A 81 -10.09 -15.41 -15.79
N ARG A 82 -8.93 -14.94 -16.25
CA ARG A 82 -7.64 -15.17 -15.61
C ARG A 82 -7.21 -13.96 -14.81
N GLY A 83 -6.46 -14.20 -13.73
CA GLY A 83 -5.85 -13.12 -12.95
C GLY A 83 -4.62 -12.57 -13.67
N CYS A 84 -4.58 -11.27 -13.92
CA CYS A 84 -3.42 -10.59 -14.51
C CYS A 84 -3.19 -9.21 -13.88
N LYS A 85 -1.98 -8.68 -14.09
CA LYS A 85 -1.62 -7.31 -13.67
C LYS A 85 -2.21 -6.33 -14.69
N ALA A 86 -3.01 -5.36 -14.22
CA ALA A 86 -3.57 -4.35 -15.10
C ALA A 86 -2.45 -3.50 -15.71
N ARG A 87 -2.48 -3.31 -17.03
CA ARG A 87 -1.60 -2.37 -17.72
C ARG A 87 -2.02 -0.93 -17.37
N PRO A 88 -1.13 -0.09 -16.82
CA PRO A 88 -1.43 1.31 -16.63
C PRO A 88 -1.59 1.95 -18.01
N LYS A 89 -2.80 2.41 -18.31
CA LYS A 89 -3.13 3.05 -19.59
C LYS A 89 -3.83 4.36 -19.28
N SER A 90 -3.44 5.42 -19.96
CA SER A 90 -4.22 6.65 -19.97
C SER A 90 -5.56 6.39 -20.66
N LEU A 91 -6.63 6.94 -20.11
CA LEU A 91 -7.94 6.89 -20.73
C LEU A 91 -7.97 7.91 -21.87
N LEU A 92 -7.75 7.43 -23.10
CA LEU A 92 -7.85 8.25 -24.30
C LEU A 92 -9.30 8.36 -24.77
N THR A 93 -9.72 9.56 -25.11
CA THR A 93 -10.96 9.84 -25.82
C THR A 93 -10.88 9.34 -27.27
N GLU A 94 -12.03 9.16 -27.93
CA GLU A 94 -12.06 8.73 -29.33
C GLU A 94 -11.39 9.76 -30.25
N PHE A 95 -11.54 11.05 -29.96
CA PHE A 95 -10.88 12.14 -30.67
C PHE A 95 -9.34 12.04 -30.58
N GLU A 96 -8.81 11.82 -29.37
CA GLU A 96 -7.37 11.66 -29.17
C GLU A 96 -6.82 10.42 -29.88
N ARG A 97 -7.57 9.31 -29.87
CA ARG A 97 -7.18 8.09 -30.62
C ARG A 97 -7.10 8.38 -32.12
N LYS A 98 -8.09 9.09 -32.69
CA LYS A 98 -8.08 9.46 -34.11
C LYS A 98 -6.89 10.35 -34.43
N ARG A 99 -6.62 11.37 -33.62
CA ARG A 99 -5.49 12.29 -33.81
C ARG A 99 -4.14 11.57 -33.74
N GLN A 100 -3.96 10.67 -32.78
CA GLN A 100 -2.74 9.86 -32.67
C GLN A 100 -2.57 8.95 -33.89
N LEU A 101 -3.65 8.30 -34.35
CA LEU A 101 -3.60 7.41 -35.51
C LEU A 101 -3.31 8.16 -36.82
N THR A 102 -3.91 9.34 -37.03
CA THR A 102 -3.63 10.17 -38.22
C THR A 102 -2.18 10.61 -38.24
N TRP A 103 -1.67 11.12 -37.11
CA TRP A 103 -0.28 11.53 -36.97
C TRP A 103 0.67 10.36 -37.29
N ALA A 104 0.46 9.19 -36.68
CA ALA A 104 1.29 8.02 -36.91
C ALA A 104 1.29 7.56 -38.38
N ARG A 105 0.14 7.67 -39.08
CA ARG A 105 0.05 7.33 -40.51
C ARG A 105 0.80 8.33 -41.38
N GLU A 106 0.57 9.63 -41.18
CA GLU A 106 1.28 10.70 -41.89
C GLU A 106 2.80 10.60 -41.74
N HIS A 107 3.24 10.13 -40.58
CA HIS A 107 4.65 10.06 -40.20
C HIS A 107 5.22 8.64 -40.33
N SER A 108 4.47 7.70 -40.89
CA SER A 108 4.85 6.28 -41.01
C SER A 108 6.09 6.03 -41.87
N LEU A 109 6.36 6.94 -42.83
CA LEU A 109 7.49 6.86 -43.75
C LEU A 109 8.70 7.66 -43.27
N TRP A 110 8.67 8.19 -42.03
CA TRP A 110 9.80 8.92 -41.48
C TRP A 110 11.03 8.02 -41.38
N THR A 111 12.09 8.41 -42.09
CA THR A 111 13.37 7.71 -42.09
C THR A 111 14.26 8.21 -40.95
N ILE A 112 15.31 7.45 -40.62
CA ILE A 112 16.28 7.81 -39.55
C ILE A 112 16.87 9.21 -39.78
N LYS A 113 17.19 9.58 -41.04
CA LYS A 113 17.69 10.91 -41.42
C LYS A 113 16.71 12.06 -41.10
N TYR A 114 15.42 11.77 -41.07
CA TYR A 114 14.41 12.73 -40.67
C TYR A 114 14.38 12.85 -39.14
N LEU A 115 14.39 11.71 -38.43
CA LEU A 115 14.39 11.67 -36.96
C LEU A 115 15.61 12.35 -36.34
N GLU A 116 16.78 12.31 -36.99
CA GLU A 116 18.01 13.01 -36.56
C GLU A 116 17.84 14.54 -36.47
N LYS A 117 16.87 15.11 -37.19
CA LYS A 117 16.59 16.55 -37.17
C LYS A 117 15.60 16.95 -36.08
N VAL A 118 15.00 15.99 -35.39
CA VAL A 118 13.96 16.23 -34.38
C VAL A 118 14.57 16.19 -32.99
N ILE A 119 14.38 17.26 -32.23
CA ILE A 119 14.75 17.32 -30.80
C ILE A 119 13.48 17.14 -29.98
N PHE A 120 13.43 16.08 -29.18
CA PHE A 120 12.33 15.83 -28.24
C PHE A 120 12.64 16.46 -26.88
N SER A 121 11.64 17.10 -26.28
CA SER A 121 11.72 17.65 -24.92
C SER A 121 10.45 17.29 -24.16
N ASP A 122 10.60 16.86 -22.91
CA ASP A 122 9.50 16.60 -21.97
C ASP A 122 10.00 16.82 -20.54
N GLU A 123 9.08 17.05 -19.60
CA GLU A 123 9.37 17.18 -18.18
C GLU A 123 9.03 15.89 -17.43
N SER A 124 9.91 15.43 -16.54
CA SER A 124 9.67 14.22 -15.74
C SER A 124 9.87 14.49 -14.25
N GLN A 125 9.02 13.87 -13.43
CA GLN A 125 9.13 13.93 -11.97
C GLN A 125 9.97 12.76 -11.43
N PHE A 126 10.90 13.04 -10.52
CA PHE A 126 11.68 12.04 -9.80
C PHE A 126 11.13 11.87 -8.38
N CYS A 127 10.59 10.69 -8.06
CA CYS A 127 10.03 10.38 -6.74
C CYS A 127 10.98 9.50 -5.93
N ILE A 128 11.27 9.88 -4.67
CA ILE A 128 12.18 9.16 -3.76
C ILE A 128 11.54 7.87 -3.19
N SER A 129 10.21 7.80 -3.17
CA SER A 129 9.46 6.58 -2.82
C SER A 129 8.50 6.22 -3.96
N GLY A 130 8.49 4.95 -4.36
CA GLY A 130 7.77 4.50 -5.54
C GLY A 130 6.26 4.45 -5.34
N ASN A 131 5.50 5.04 -6.26
CA ASN A 131 4.06 4.79 -6.37
C ASN A 131 3.82 3.44 -7.04
N GLN A 132 3.66 2.38 -6.25
CA GLN A 132 3.38 1.02 -6.72
C GLN A 132 1.87 0.80 -6.87
N SER A 133 1.20 1.47 -7.83
CA SER A 133 -0.26 1.31 -8.04
C SER A 133 -0.59 0.20 -9.05
N SER A 134 -0.01 -0.98 -8.88
CA SER A 134 -0.30 -2.12 -9.73
C SER A 134 -1.55 -2.85 -9.26
N ALA A 135 -2.68 -2.67 -9.94
CA ALA A 135 -3.90 -3.42 -9.65
C ALA A 135 -3.86 -4.81 -10.28
N TYR A 136 -4.42 -5.81 -9.57
CA TYR A 136 -4.74 -7.12 -10.13
C TYR A 136 -6.19 -7.14 -10.60
N VAL A 137 -6.42 -7.66 -11.79
CA VAL A 137 -7.74 -7.74 -12.43
C VAL A 137 -8.02 -9.14 -12.96
N LYS A 138 -9.31 -9.47 -13.14
CA LYS A 138 -9.77 -10.69 -13.82
C LYS A 138 -10.20 -10.30 -15.24
N ARG A 139 -9.56 -10.85 -16.27
CA ARG A 139 -9.83 -10.53 -17.68
C ARG A 139 -9.76 -11.77 -18.56
N HIS A 140 -10.42 -11.70 -19.71
CA HIS A 140 -10.15 -12.64 -20.80
C HIS A 140 -8.79 -12.33 -21.44
N THR A 141 -8.22 -13.30 -22.16
CA THR A 141 -6.89 -13.19 -22.76
C THR A 141 -6.76 -12.03 -23.76
N HIS A 142 -7.82 -11.67 -24.48
CA HIS A 142 -7.82 -10.64 -25.52
C HIS A 142 -8.25 -9.25 -25.01
N GLU A 143 -8.56 -9.11 -23.72
CA GLU A 143 -9.01 -7.86 -23.11
C GLU A 143 -7.88 -7.10 -22.40
N GLU A 144 -6.62 -7.46 -22.66
CA GLU A 144 -5.46 -6.83 -22.02
C GLU A 144 -5.48 -5.30 -22.21
N PHE A 145 -5.90 -4.85 -23.41
CA PHE A 145 -5.96 -3.45 -23.80
C PHE A 145 -7.31 -2.77 -23.53
N SER A 146 -8.34 -3.51 -23.11
CA SER A 146 -9.60 -2.92 -22.68
C SER A 146 -9.37 -2.01 -21.46
N PRO A 147 -9.88 -0.76 -21.46
CA PRO A 147 -9.77 0.16 -20.33
C PRO A 147 -10.33 -0.47 -19.06
#